data_AF-X1DB67-F1
#
_entry.id   AF-X1DB67-F1
#
_cell.length_a   1.000
_cell.length_b   1.000
_cell.length_c   1.000
_cell.angle_alpha   90.00
_cell.angle_beta   90.00
_cell.angle_gamma   90.00
#
_symmetry.space_group_name_H-M   'P 1'
#
loop_
_entity.id
_entity.type
_entity.pdbx_description
1 polymer ?
#
loop_
_entity_poly.entity_id
_entity_poly.type
_entity_poly.pdbx_seq_one_letter_code
_entity_poly.pdbx_strand_id
1 'polypeptide(L)'
;LGLLYWGTAEPLTHYLAISTVQDSREAANSALFITNFHWGFHAWAIYALTGLVIGYFGFRLKCPNLISAPLIYVYGENTATKAVGWLFDLLAIVAIAIGVGGSIAMGVFQIKGGIDTLFGLEGTGLVLTLSI
;
A
#
# COMPACT_ATOMS: atom_id res chain seq x y z
N LEU A 1 -0.17 6.99 5.65
CA LEU A 1 -1.37 7.52 4.98
C LEU A 1 -2.48 6.47 4.89
N GLY A 2 -2.21 5.29 4.33
CA GLY A 2 -3.19 4.18 4.28
C GLY A 2 -3.89 3.91 5.62
N LEU A 3 -3.14 3.70 6.71
CA LEU A 3 -3.74 3.44 8.04
C LEU A 3 -4.55 4.60 8.61
N LEU A 4 -4.19 5.86 8.32
CA LEU A 4 -4.93 7.03 8.82
C LEU A 4 -6.28 7.19 8.10
N TYR A 5 -6.34 6.84 6.81
CA TYR A 5 -7.55 6.88 6.02
C TYR A 5 -8.41 5.62 6.24
N TRP A 6 -7.84 4.45 5.97
CA TRP A 6 -8.53 3.17 6.02
C TRP A 6 -8.73 2.62 7.43
N GLY A 7 -7.95 3.05 8.42
CA GLY A 7 -8.10 2.58 9.80
C GLY A 7 -9.47 2.89 10.41
N THR A 8 -10.11 3.99 9.98
CA THR A 8 -11.49 4.32 10.37
C THR A 8 -12.49 4.00 9.26
N ALA A 9 -12.16 4.31 8.01
CA ALA A 9 -13.09 4.13 6.89
C ALA A 9 -13.44 2.66 6.66
N GLU A 10 -12.44 1.77 6.65
CA GLU A 10 -12.64 0.38 6.31
C GLU A 10 -13.57 -0.39 7.27
N PRO A 11 -13.33 -0.42 8.60
CA PRO A 11 -14.20 -1.15 9.51
C PRO A 11 -15.61 -0.57 9.53
N LEU A 12 -15.76 0.75 9.34
CA LEU A 12 -17.08 1.37 9.22
C LEU A 12 -17.80 0.93 7.94
N THR A 13 -17.10 0.89 6.80
CA THR A 13 -17.70 0.42 5.54
C THR A 13 -18.12 -1.04 5.62
N HIS A 14 -17.30 -1.92 6.19
CA HIS A 14 -17.66 -3.33 6.40
C HIS A 14 -18.85 -3.46 7.35
N TYR A 15 -18.87 -2.69 8.44
CA TYR A 15 -19.98 -2.69 9.39
C TYR A 15 -21.30 -2.28 8.73
N LEU A 16 -21.30 -1.19 7.96
CA LEU A 16 -22.50 -0.72 7.26
C LEU A 16 -23.02 -1.76 6.26
N ALA A 17 -22.13 -2.50 5.59
CA ALA A 17 -22.53 -3.57 4.69
C ALA A 17 -23.14 -4.78 5.45
N ILE A 18 -22.51 -5.21 6.55
CA ILE A 18 -22.85 -6.45 7.26
C ILE A 18 -24.03 -6.27 8.22
N SER A 19 -24.21 -5.08 8.79
CA SER A 19 -25.31 -4.76 9.73
C SER A 19 -26.71 -4.87 9.12
N THR A 20 -26.82 -5.04 7.80
CA THR A 20 -28.08 -5.31 7.10
C THR A 20 -28.59 -6.74 7.29
N VAL A 21 -27.70 -7.67 7.65
CA VAL A 21 -27.97 -9.12 7.71
C VAL A 21 -27.54 -9.78 9.03
N GLN A 22 -26.85 -9.05 9.92
CA GLN A 22 -26.40 -9.53 11.23
C GLN A 22 -26.83 -8.58 12.35
N ASP A 23 -26.86 -9.09 13.59
CA ASP A 23 -27.01 -8.23 14.77
C ASP A 23 -25.86 -7.20 14.85
N SER A 24 -26.15 -6.02 15.39
CA SER A 24 -25.19 -4.92 15.49
C SER A 24 -23.87 -5.34 16.17
N ARG A 25 -23.93 -6.15 17.23
CA ARG A 25 -22.70 -6.58 17.92
C ARG A 25 -21.88 -7.55 17.06
N GLU A 26 -22.54 -8.46 16.37
CA GLU A 26 -21.88 -9.44 15.50
C GLU A 26 -21.29 -8.78 14.25
N ALA A 27 -22.02 -7.83 13.66
CA ALA A 27 -21.54 -7.04 12.53
C ALA A 27 -20.28 -6.25 12.89
N ALA A 28 -20.21 -5.65 14.08
CA ALA A 28 -19.03 -4.91 14.54
C ALA A 28 -17.80 -5.81 14.69
N ASN A 29 -17.97 -6.99 15.30
CA ASN A 29 -16.90 -7.96 15.44
C ASN A 29 -16.41 -8.47 14.07
N SER A 30 -17.33 -8.81 13.17
CA SER A 30 -17.00 -9.29 11.82
C SER A 30 -16.27 -8.21 11.00
N ALA A 31 -16.72 -6.95 11.07
CA ALA A 31 -16.08 -5.84 10.38
C ALA A 31 -14.63 -5.63 10.83
N LEU A 32 -14.39 -5.60 12.15
CA LEU A 32 -13.04 -5.49 12.70
C LEU A 32 -12.17 -6.70 12.37
N PHE A 33 -12.73 -7.91 12.35
CA PHE A 33 -12.01 -9.11 11.94
C PHE A 33 -11.51 -9.00 10.49
N ILE A 34 -12.36 -8.56 9.55
CA ILE A 34 -12.00 -8.40 8.14
C ILE A 34 -10.93 -7.31 7.98
N THR A 35 -11.10 -6.15 8.61
CA THR A 35 -10.09 -5.08 8.58
C THR A 35 -8.75 -5.58 9.15
N ASN A 36 -8.78 -6.28 10.30
CA ASN A 36 -7.57 -6.86 10.86
C ASN A 36 -6.97 -7.94 9.96
N PHE A 37 -7.77 -8.68 9.21
CA PHE A 37 -7.26 -9.61 8.22
C PHE A 37 -6.50 -8.86 7.13
N HIS A 38 -7.07 -7.81 6.52
CA HIS A 38 -6.45 -7.00 5.46
C HIS A 38 -5.15 -6.28 5.88
N TRP A 39 -5.08 -5.80 7.11
CA TRP A 39 -3.91 -5.07 7.64
C TRP A 39 -3.02 -5.93 8.55
N GLY A 40 -3.36 -7.21 8.69
CA GLY A 40 -2.74 -8.14 9.61
C GLY A 40 -1.53 -8.83 9.03
N PHE A 41 -1.22 -9.98 9.62
CA PHE A 41 0.04 -10.71 9.42
C PHE A 41 0.40 -10.93 7.94
N HIS A 42 -0.55 -11.27 7.08
CA HIS A 42 -0.27 -11.62 5.69
C HIS A 42 0.36 -10.46 4.90
N ALA A 43 -0.09 -9.21 5.14
CA ALA A 43 0.47 -8.03 4.48
C ALA A 43 1.92 -7.78 4.92
N TRP A 44 2.19 -7.91 6.24
CA TRP A 44 3.53 -7.75 6.79
C TRP A 44 4.49 -8.89 6.40
N ALA A 45 3.97 -10.11 6.24
CA ALA A 45 4.75 -11.26 5.82
C ALA A 45 5.36 -11.06 4.42
N ILE A 46 4.63 -10.43 3.50
CA ILE A 46 5.14 -10.10 2.16
C ILE A 46 6.32 -9.12 2.26
N TYR A 47 6.22 -8.09 3.10
CA TYR A 47 7.31 -7.14 3.30
C TYR A 47 8.52 -7.77 3.98
N ALA A 48 8.28 -8.57 5.02
CA ALA A 48 9.35 -9.26 5.75
C ALA A 48 10.10 -10.23 4.83
N LEU A 49 9.38 -11.03 4.02
CA LEU A 49 10.00 -11.96 3.08
C LEU A 49 10.81 -11.22 2.01
N THR A 50 10.23 -10.18 1.40
CA THR A 50 10.91 -9.40 0.35
C THR A 50 12.16 -8.70 0.91
N GLY A 51 12.03 -8.08 2.08
CA GLY A 51 13.14 -7.43 2.78
C GLY A 51 14.23 -8.42 3.20
N LEU A 52 13.86 -9.63 3.63
CA LEU A 52 14.81 -10.69 3.97
C LEU A 52 15.59 -11.14 2.73
N VAL A 53 14.92 -11.35 1.59
CA VAL A 53 15.59 -11.74 0.33
C VAL A 53 16.57 -10.66 -0.09
N ILE A 54 16.13 -9.41 -0.22
CA ILE A 54 17.02 -8.31 -0.66
C ILE A 54 18.14 -8.10 0.35
N GLY A 55 17.84 -8.11 1.65
CA GLY A 55 18.81 -7.95 2.72
C GLY A 55 19.85 -9.06 2.75
N TYR A 56 19.46 -10.32 2.55
CA TYR A 56 20.39 -11.44 2.49
C TYR A 56 21.34 -11.31 1.30
N PHE A 57 20.80 -11.13 0.09
CA PHE A 57 21.64 -11.03 -1.11
C PHE A 57 22.51 -9.76 -1.10
N GLY A 58 22.00 -8.63 -0.62
CA GLY A 58 22.77 -7.38 -0.50
C GLY A 58 23.85 -7.44 0.58
N PHE A 59 23.51 -7.81 1.82
CA PHE A 59 24.46 -7.73 2.94
C PHE A 59 25.38 -8.93 3.06
N ARG A 60 24.86 -10.16 2.87
CA ARG A 60 25.62 -11.40 3.04
C ARG A 60 26.37 -11.78 1.76
N LEU A 61 25.71 -11.69 0.61
CA LEU A 61 26.28 -12.11 -0.68
C LEU A 61 26.88 -10.96 -1.50
N LYS A 62 26.78 -9.71 -1.00
CA LYS A 62 27.34 -8.50 -1.63
C LYS A 62 26.82 -8.26 -3.06
N CYS A 63 25.61 -8.71 -3.34
CA CYS A 63 24.94 -8.44 -4.60
C CYS A 63 24.50 -6.96 -4.68
N PRO A 64 24.28 -6.42 -5.88
CA PRO A 64 23.64 -5.11 -6.05
C PRO A 64 22.25 -5.08 -5.39
N ASN A 65 21.83 -3.91 -4.91
CA ASN A 65 20.48 -3.70 -4.34
C ASN A 65 19.42 -3.56 -5.44
N LEU A 66 19.30 -4.57 -6.28
CA LEU A 66 18.30 -4.67 -7.35
C LEU A 66 17.34 -5.82 -7.04
N ILE A 67 16.09 -5.71 -7.50
CA ILE A 67 15.10 -6.79 -7.35
C ILE A 67 15.49 -8.00 -8.21
N SER A 68 16.17 -7.76 -9.33
CA SER A 68 16.73 -8.79 -10.20
C SER A 68 17.95 -9.50 -9.62
N ALA A 69 18.63 -8.94 -8.60
CA ALA A 69 19.92 -9.45 -8.14
C ALA A 69 19.87 -10.90 -7.61
N PRO A 70 18.87 -11.32 -6.80
CA PRO A 70 18.73 -12.72 -6.40
C PRO A 70 18.53 -13.67 -7.59
N LEU A 71 17.76 -13.24 -8.61
CA LEU A 71 17.52 -14.05 -9.81
C LEU A 71 18.81 -14.25 -10.60
N ILE A 72 19.56 -13.18 -10.83
CA ILE A 72 20.84 -13.23 -11.55
C ILE A 72 21.87 -14.07 -10.77
N TYR A 73 21.91 -13.96 -9.44
CA TYR A 73 22.81 -14.75 -8.62
C TYR A 73 22.51 -16.25 -8.71
N VAL A 74 21.24 -16.65 -8.71
CA VAL A 74 20.84 -18.07 -8.72
C VAL A 74 20.95 -18.70 -10.12
N TYR A 75 20.52 -17.98 -11.17
CA TYR A 75 20.42 -18.52 -12.53
C TYR A 75 21.57 -18.10 -13.46
N GLY A 76 22.49 -17.27 -12.97
CA GLY A 76 23.63 -16.78 -13.73
C GLY A 76 23.28 -15.73 -14.79
N GLU A 77 24.32 -15.19 -15.41
CA GLU A 77 24.25 -14.07 -16.35
C GLU A 77 23.97 -14.46 -17.80
N ASN A 78 22.96 -15.31 -18.04
CA ASN A 78 22.52 -15.60 -19.40
C ASN A 78 21.54 -14.53 -19.92
N THR A 79 21.37 -14.45 -21.24
CA THR A 79 20.52 -13.44 -21.90
C THR A 79 19.07 -13.47 -21.41
N ALA A 80 18.51 -14.67 -21.18
CA ALA A 80 17.15 -14.81 -20.70
C ALA A 80 16.99 -14.28 -19.26
N THR A 81 17.91 -14.65 -18.36
CA THR A 81 17.93 -14.17 -16.97
C THR A 81 18.08 -12.64 -16.91
N LYS A 82 18.95 -12.05 -17.75
CA LYS A 82 19.11 -10.59 -17.82
C LYS A 82 17.83 -9.89 -18.31
N ALA A 83 17.15 -10.45 -19.30
CA ALA A 83 15.89 -9.89 -19.80
C ALA A 83 14.77 -9.94 -18.75
N VAL A 84 14.63 -11.08 -18.07
CA VAL A 84 13.63 -11.25 -17.00
C VAL A 84 13.97 -10.38 -15.79
N GLY A 85 15.26 -10.29 -15.42
CA GLY A 85 15.73 -9.42 -14.35
C GLY A 85 15.39 -7.95 -14.60
N TRP A 86 15.70 -7.44 -15.79
CA TRP A 86 15.36 -6.07 -16.18
C TRP A 86 13.85 -5.81 -16.11
N LEU A 87 13.03 -6.77 -16.55
CA LEU A 87 11.57 -6.65 -16.46
C LEU A 87 11.11 -6.55 -15.00
N PHE A 88 11.65 -7.36 -14.08
CA PHE A 88 11.30 -7.28 -12.66
C PHE A 88 11.73 -5.96 -12.03
N ASP A 89 12.91 -5.44 -12.37
CA ASP A 89 13.36 -4.13 -11.88
C ASP A 89 12.43 -3.01 -12.39
N LEU A 90 12.01 -3.05 -13.65
CA LEU A 90 11.04 -2.10 -14.21
C LEU A 90 9.69 -2.18 -13.49
N LEU A 91 9.15 -3.39 -13.31
CA LEU A 91 7.88 -3.61 -12.60
C LEU A 91 7.96 -3.10 -11.15
N ALA A 92 9.10 -3.31 -10.48
CA ALA A 92 9.30 -2.81 -9.13
C ALA A 92 9.27 -1.27 -9.07
N ILE A 93 9.96 -0.59 -9.99
CA ILE A 93 9.93 0.88 -10.08
C ILE A 93 8.51 1.38 -10.31
N VAL A 94 7.79 0.78 -11.26
CA VAL A 94 6.39 1.16 -11.57
C VAL A 94 5.48 0.91 -10.36
N ALA A 95 5.60 -0.24 -9.69
CA ALA A 95 4.82 -0.58 -8.51
C ALA A 95 5.06 0.41 -7.36
N ILE A 96 6.32 0.78 -7.11
CA ILE A 96 6.68 1.79 -6.10
C ILE A 96 6.08 3.15 -6.47
N ALA A 97 6.23 3.58 -7.72
CA ALA A 97 5.72 4.87 -8.19
C ALA A 97 4.19 4.97 -8.03
N ILE A 98 3.45 3.93 -8.43
CA ILE A 98 2.00 3.86 -8.28
C ILE A 98 1.61 3.83 -6.79
N GLY A 99 2.27 3.00 -5.98
CA GLY A 99 1.96 2.86 -4.55
C GLY A 99 2.20 4.16 -3.77
N VAL A 100 3.31 4.85 -4.05
CA VAL A 100 3.63 6.16 -3.45
C VAL A 100 2.66 7.22 -3.95
N GLY A 101 2.43 7.31 -5.26
CA GLY A 101 1.53 8.28 -5.86
C GLY A 101 0.09 8.15 -5.34
N GLY A 102 -0.46 6.93 -5.27
CA GLY A 102 -1.79 6.68 -4.71
C GLY A 102 -1.88 7.04 -3.24
N SER A 103 -0.85 6.74 -2.45
CA SER A 103 -0.78 7.13 -1.03
C SER A 103 -0.80 8.65 -0.85
N ILE A 104 -0.04 9.38 -1.67
CA ILE A 104 0.00 10.85 -1.65
C ILE A 104 -1.35 11.42 -2.04
N ALA A 105 -1.98 10.91 -3.10
CA ALA A 105 -3.29 11.37 -3.55
C ALA A 105 -4.35 11.25 -2.44
N MET A 106 -4.40 10.10 -1.75
CA MET A 106 -5.28 9.93 -0.58
C MET A 106 -5.00 10.96 0.52
N GLY A 107 -3.72 11.25 0.80
CA GLY A 107 -3.34 12.28 1.78
C GLY A 107 -3.82 13.68 1.40
N VAL A 108 -3.67 14.06 0.12
CA VAL A 108 -4.17 15.36 -0.39
C VAL A 108 -5.68 15.47 -0.22
N PHE A 109 -6.44 14.44 -0.59
CA PHE A 109 -7.89 14.44 -0.43
C PHE A 109 -8.32 14.48 1.04
N GLN A 110 -7.60 13.79 1.93
CA GLN A 110 -7.90 13.80 3.36
C GLN A 110 -7.66 15.17 3.99
N ILE A 111 -6.58 15.87 3.61
CA ILE A 111 -6.30 17.24 4.07
C ILE A 111 -7.35 18.21 3.53
N LYS A 112 -7.67 18.10 2.23
CA LYS A 112 -8.72 18.92 1.60
C LYS A 112 -10.05 18.79 2.33
N GLY A 113 -10.50 17.56 2.57
CA GLY A 113 -11.74 17.31 3.31
C GLY A 113 -11.72 17.93 4.70
N GLY A 114 -10.60 17.81 5.43
CA GLY A 114 -10.44 18.44 6.74
C GLY A 114 -10.54 19.97 6.70
N ILE A 115 -9.88 20.61 5.73
CA ILE A 115 -9.94 22.08 5.54
C ILE A 115 -11.36 22.52 5.19
N ASP A 116 -12.01 21.83 4.24
CA ASP A 116 -13.38 22.16 3.81
C ASP A 116 -14.35 22.09 4.99
N THR A 117 -14.26 21.05 5.83
CA THR A 117 -15.10 20.90 7.03
C THR A 117 -14.80 21.93 8.11
N LEU A 118 -13.52 22.27 8.34
CA LEU A 118 -13.13 23.24 9.39
C LEU A 118 -13.52 24.68 9.05
N PHE A 119 -13.44 25.07 7.78
CA PHE A 119 -13.69 26.44 7.32
C PHE A 119 -15.02 26.61 6.60
N GLY A 120 -15.83 25.55 6.48
CA GLY A 120 -17.13 25.58 5.79
C GLY A 120 -17.02 25.87 4.29
N LEU A 121 -15.90 25.49 3.66
CA LEU A 121 -15.59 25.76 2.26
C LEU A 121 -16.11 24.68 1.29
N GLU A 122 -17.01 23.82 1.77
CA GLU A 122 -17.59 22.71 1.00
C GLU A 122 -18.11 23.20 -0.37
N GLY A 123 -17.50 22.72 -1.46
CA GLY A 123 -17.95 22.98 -2.83
C GLY A 123 -17.31 24.17 -3.56
N THR A 124 -16.42 24.96 -2.95
CA THR A 124 -15.80 26.12 -3.65
C THR A 124 -14.63 25.77 -4.58
N GLY A 125 -14.02 24.58 -4.47
CA GLY A 125 -12.84 24.18 -5.27
C GLY A 125 -11.57 25.01 -5.01
N LEU A 126 -11.67 26.10 -4.24
CA LEU A 126 -10.68 27.16 -4.09
C LEU A 126 -9.33 26.67 -3.52
N VAL A 127 -9.35 25.67 -2.64
CA VAL A 127 -8.15 25.20 -1.93
C VAL A 127 -7.19 24.43 -2.86
N LEU A 128 -7.72 23.71 -3.86
CA LEU A 128 -6.91 23.00 -4.86
C LEU A 128 -6.29 23.95 -5.89
N THR A 129 -6.95 25.09 -6.18
CA THR A 129 -6.47 26.11 -7.12
C THR A 129 -5.36 27.00 -6.55
N LEU A 130 -5.29 27.19 -5.22
CA LEU A 130 -4.27 28.01 -4.58
C LEU A 130 -2.98 27.26 -4.23
N SER A 131 -2.96 25.93 -4.38
CA SER A 131 -1.86 25.06 -3.95
C SER A 131 -1.10 24.38 -5.10
N ILE A 132 -1.47 24.69 -6.35
CA ILE A 132 -0.77 24.31 -7.61
C ILE A 132 -0.29 25.61 -8.26
#